data_AF-M0GPI6-F1
#
_entry.id   AF-M0GPI6-F1
#
_cell.length_a   1.000
_cell.length_b   1.000
_cell.length_c   1.000
_cell.angle_alpha   90.00
_cell.angle_beta   90.00
_cell.angle_gamma   90.00
#
_symmetry.space_group_name_H-M   'P 1'
#
loop_
_entity.id
_entity.type
_entity.pdbx_description
1 polymer ?
#
loop_
_entity_poly.entity_id
_entity_poly.type
_entity_poly.pdbx_seq_one_letter_code
_entity_poly.pdbx_strand_id
1 'polypeptide(L)' 'MNEPRYVQALTLWFVVLIFMQTAPGIDGVLGTALGVFCIALVWVLPVYIAVRLVDDLGARFGSRSG' A
#
# COMPACT_ATOMS: atom_id res chain seq x y z
N MET A 1 -6.76 8.51 -15.66
CA MET A 1 -7.03 9.62 -14.71
C MET A 1 -5.73 9.87 -13.95
N ASN A 2 -5.29 11.13 -13.83
CA ASN A 2 -4.00 11.48 -13.23
C ASN A 2 -4.16 11.68 -11.71
N GLU A 3 -4.73 10.70 -11.00
CA GLU A 3 -4.71 10.76 -9.55
C GLU A 3 -3.26 10.73 -9.03
N PRO A 4 -2.97 11.41 -7.90
CA PRO A 4 -1.66 11.32 -7.28
C PRO A 4 -1.37 9.84 -6.98
N ARG A 5 -0.24 9.33 -7.47
CA ARG A 5 0.18 7.91 -7.29
C ARG A 5 0.11 7.46 -5.81
N TYR A 6 0.30 8.40 -4.89
CA TYR A 6 0.12 8.21 -3.45
C TYR A 6 -1.30 7.85 -3.04
N VAL A 7 -2.30 8.57 -3.55
CA VAL A 7 -3.70 8.32 -3.27
C VAL A 7 -4.08 6.94 -3.80
N GLN A 8 -3.63 6.59 -5.00
CA GLN A 8 -3.88 5.27 -5.57
C GLN A 8 -3.27 4.13 -4.74
N ALA A 9 -2.02 4.28 -4.30
CA ALA A 9 -1.36 3.30 -3.43
C ALA A 9 -2.06 3.18 -2.06
N LEU A 10 -2.49 4.31 -1.49
CA LEU A 10 -3.23 4.35 -0.23
C LEU A 10 -4.62 3.71 -0.37
N THR A 11 -5.33 3.98 -1.45
CA THR A 11 -6.62 3.35 -1.77
C THR A 11 -6.43 1.84 -1.93
N LEU A 12 -5.38 1.39 -2.62
CA LEU A 12 -5.09 -0.04 -2.76
C LEU A 12 -4.81 -0.69 -1.40
N TRP A 13 -4.05 -0.03 -0.53
CA TRP A 13 -3.81 -0.50 0.83
C TRP A 13 -5.13 -0.63 1.63
N PHE A 14 -6.00 0.37 1.56
CA PHE A 14 -7.33 0.32 2.18
C PHE A 14 -8.20 -0.82 1.63
N VAL A 15 -8.21 -1.02 0.32
CA VAL A 15 -8.97 -2.11 -0.32
C VAL A 15 -8.48 -3.48 0.15
N VAL A 16 -7.17 -3.67 0.29
CA VAL A 16 -6.60 -4.93 0.83
C VAL A 16 -7.03 -5.16 2.29
N LEU A 17 -7.03 -4.11 3.12
CA LEU A 17 -7.49 -4.21 4.51
C LEU A 17 -8.97 -4.58 4.60
N ILE A 18 -9.82 -3.93 3.79
CA ILE A 18 -11.25 -4.26 3.72
C ILE A 18 -11.45 -5.69 3.26
N PHE A 19 -10.77 -6.09 2.19
CA PHE A 19 -10.83 -7.47 1.68
C PHE A 19 -10.47 -8.50 2.76
N MET A 20 -9.40 -8.28 3.53
CA MET A 20 -9.01 -9.19 4.62
C MET A 20 -10.07 -9.30 5.72
N GLN A 21 -10.82 -8.23 6.00
CA GLN A 21 -11.84 -8.22 7.06
C GLN A 21 -13.19 -8.77 6.58
N THR A 22 -13.51 -8.63 5.30
CA THR A 22 -14.82 -8.99 4.74
C THR A 22 -14.76 -10.25 3.88
N ALA A 23 -13.59 -10.81 3.63
CA ALA A 23 -13.46 -12.00 2.80
C ALA A 23 -14.31 -13.12 3.43
N PRO A 24 -15.27 -13.70 2.66
CA PRO A 24 -15.91 -14.93 3.09
C PRO A 24 -14.83 -16.01 3.25
N GLY A 25 -15.08 -17.05 4.05
CA GLY A 25 -14.13 -18.17 4.20
C GLY A 25 -13.86 -18.85 2.86
N ILE A 26 -12.81 -18.41 2.15
CA ILE A 26 -12.33 -19.01 0.92
C ILE A 26 -11.47 -20.19 1.36
N ASP A 27 -12.01 -21.40 1.25
CA ASP A 27 -11.31 -22.62 1.62
C ASP A 27 -10.34 -23.11 0.53
N GLY A 28 -9.31 -23.83 0.94
CA GLY A 28 -8.34 -24.48 0.06
C GLY A 28 -7.12 -23.62 -0.30
N VAL A 29 -6.28 -24.17 -1.19
CA VAL A 29 -4.96 -23.61 -1.56
C VAL A 29 -5.05 -22.18 -2.07
N LEU A 30 -6.10 -21.87 -2.84
CA LEU A 30 -6.32 -20.53 -3.38
C LEU A 30 -6.57 -19.50 -2.27
N GLY A 31 -7.38 -19.85 -1.27
CA GLY A 31 -7.64 -18.99 -0.12
C GLY A 31 -6.38 -18.72 0.69
N THR A 32 -5.57 -19.75 0.92
CA THR A 32 -4.27 -19.61 1.60
C THR A 32 -3.31 -18.70 0.81
N ALA A 33 -3.17 -18.92 -0.50
CA ALA A 33 -2.28 -18.12 -1.34
C ALA A 33 -2.70 -16.64 -1.39
N LEU A 34 -4.00 -16.37 -1.55
CA LEU A 34 -4.55 -15.02 -1.50
C LEU A 34 -4.34 -14.38 -0.12
N GLY A 35 -4.57 -15.13 0.96
CA GLY A 35 -4.33 -14.64 2.33
C GLY A 35 -2.88 -14.20 2.55
N VAL A 36 -1.92 -15.03 2.16
CA VAL A 36 -0.48 -14.71 2.26
C VAL A 36 -0.13 -13.48 1.40
N PHE A 37 -0.66 -13.41 0.18
CA PHE A 37 -0.45 -12.26 -0.70
C PHE A 37 -1.02 -10.96 -0.12
N CYS A 38 -2.23 -11.00 0.44
CA CYS A 38 -2.85 -9.85 1.10
C CYS A 38 -2.04 -9.41 2.32
N ILE A 39 -1.56 -10.35 3.15
CA ILE A 39 -0.70 -10.03 4.30
C ILE A 39 0.59 -9.33 3.84
N ALA A 40 1.22 -9.80 2.76
CA ALA A 40 2.40 -9.14 2.21
C ALA A 40 2.09 -7.70 1.77
N LEU A 41 0.96 -7.49 1.08
CA LEU A 41 0.54 -6.15 0.64
C LEU A 41 0.23 -5.21 1.82
N VAL A 42 -0.35 -5.71 2.90
CA VAL A 42 -0.62 -4.92 4.12
C VAL A 42 0.66 -4.31 4.68
N TRP A 43 1.81 -4.99 4.55
CA TRP A 43 3.11 -4.49 5.00
C TRP A 43 3.88 -3.70 3.94
N VAL A 44 3.89 -4.17 2.69
CA VAL A 44 4.69 -3.56 1.61
C VAL A 44 4.16 -2.18 1.22
N LEU A 45 2.84 -2.00 1.13
CA LEU A 45 2.23 -0.74 0.69
C LEU A 45 2.48 0.43 1.64
N PRO A 46 2.26 0.33 2.97
CA PRO A 46 2.53 1.45 3.86
C PRO A 46 4.02 1.79 3.91
N VAL A 47 4.91 0.80 3.83
CA VAL A 47 6.35 1.03 3.73
C VAL A 47 6.70 1.78 2.45
N TYR A 48 6.15 1.36 1.30
CA TYR A 48 6.35 2.04 0.03
C TYR A 48 5.88 3.50 0.07
N ILE A 49 4.69 3.75 0.64
CA ILE A 49 4.15 5.11 0.79
C ILE A 49 5.05 5.94 1.71
N ALA A 50 5.50 5.39 2.84
CA ALA A 50 6.35 6.08 3.80
C ALA A 50 7.71 6.46 3.19
N VAL A 51 8.39 5.53 2.53
CA VAL A 51 9.70 5.79 1.87
C VAL A 51 9.56 6.90 0.84
N ARG A 52 8.56 6.81 -0.05
CA ARG A 52 8.35 7.84 -1.07
C ARG A 52 8.00 9.20 -0.49
N LEU A 53 7.21 9.24 0.58
CA LEU A 53 6.86 10.48 1.25
C LEU A 53 8.10 11.13 1.88
N VAL A 54 8.98 10.32 2.49
CA VAL A 54 10.24 10.78 3.06
C VAL A 54 11.19 11.29 1.96
N ASP A 55 11.31 10.59 0.83
CA ASP A 55 12.13 11.02 -0.31
C ASP A 55 11.64 12.35 -0.88
N ASP A 56 10.33 12.48 -1.11
CA ASP A 56 9.71 13.72 -1.61
C ASP A 56 9.88 14.88 -0.62
N LEU A 57 9.76 14.59 0.69
CA LEU A 57 9.94 15.58 1.74
C LEU A 57 11.40 16.05 1.81
N GLY A 58 12.35 15.11 1.74
CA GLY A 58 13.79 15.39 1.70
C GLY A 58 14.18 16.23 0.49
N ALA A 59 13.67 15.89 -0.70
CA ALA A 59 13.92 16.65 -1.93
C ALA A 59 13.41 18.10 -1.82
N ARG A 60 12.22 18.30 -1.24
CA ARG A 60 11.63 19.64 -1.03
C ARG A 60 12.43 20.51 -0.07
N PHE A 61 13.00 19.92 0.97
CA PHE A 61 13.82 20.66 1.94
C PHE A 61 15.25 20.90 1.42
N GLY A 62 15.85 19.95 0.70
CA GLY A 62 17.18 20.14 0.09
C GLY A 62 17.20 21.24 -0.97
N SER A 63 16.13 21.35 -1.78
CA SER A 63 16.01 22.36 -2.83
C SER A 63 15.91 23.81 -2.34
N ARG A 64 15.68 24.06 -1.04
CA ARG A 64 15.56 25.43 -0.47
C ARG A 64 16.87 25.99 0.09
N SER A 65 17.96 25.23 0.03
CA SER A 65 19.24 25.56 0.70
C SER A 65 20.39 25.93 -0.25
N GLY A 66 20.14 26.01 -1.56
CA GLY A 66 21.08 26.52 -2.58
C GLY A 66 20.53 27.78 -3.24
#